data_AF-A0A7C7WRK7-F1
#
_entry.id   AF-A0A7C7WRK7-F1
#
_cell.length_a   1.000
_cell.length_b   1.000
_cell.length_c   1.000
_cell.angle_alpha   90.00
_cell.angle_beta   90.00
_cell.angle_gamma   90.00
#
_symmetry.space_group_name_H-M   'P 1'
#
loop_
_entity.id
_entity.type
_entity.pdbx_description
1 polymer ?
#
loop_
_entity_poly.entity_id
_entity_poly.type
_entity_poly.pdbx_seq_one_letter_code
_entity_poly.pdbx_strand_id
1 'polypeptide(L)' 'MCGTGYPIVITMELQPLDDGGTLLGVSEAGWKTDEPGLKVSHKNCSGWTNMAMCLKSWIEHGTDLR' A
#
# COMPACT_ATOMS: atom_id res chain seq x y z
N MET A 1 -21.70 -17.99 2.70
CA MET A 1 -20.36 -18.62 2.68
C MET A 1 -19.34 -17.51 2.90
N CYS A 2 -18.84 -17.35 4.13
CA CYS A 2 -17.75 -16.42 4.41
C CYS A 2 -16.49 -17.02 3.79
N GLY A 3 -15.94 -16.40 2.74
CA GLY A 3 -14.70 -16.87 2.13
C GLY A 3 -13.58 -16.77 3.18
N THR A 4 -12.88 -17.88 3.41
CA THR A 4 -11.69 -17.89 4.27
C THR A 4 -10.65 -16.96 3.64
N GLY A 5 -10.43 -15.81 4.28
CA GLY A 5 -9.29 -14.95 3.97
C GLY A 5 -8.01 -15.76 4.12
N TYR A 6 -7.07 -15.57 3.20
CA TYR A 6 -5.74 -16.17 3.26
C TYR A 6 -4.71 -15.06 3.51
N PRO A 7 -3.57 -15.36 4.13
CA PRO A 7 -2.59 -14.34 4.45
C PRO A 7 -1.96 -13.77 3.17
N ILE A 8 -1.83 -12.45 3.15
CA ILE A 8 -1.01 -11.68 2.22
C ILE A 8 0.10 -11.01 3.03
N VAL A 9 1.32 -11.03 2.52
CA VAL A 9 2.44 -10.31 3.12
C VAL A 9 2.52 -8.94 2.46
N ILE A 10 2.48 -7.90 3.28
CA ILE A 10 2.72 -6.51 2.86
C ILE A 10 4.10 -6.13 3.37
N THR A 11 4.98 -5.71 2.47
CA THR A 11 6.32 -5.23 2.81
C THR A 11 6.39 -3.73 2.57
N MET A 12 6.78 -2.97 3.60
CA MET A 12 7.04 -1.54 3.52
C MET A 12 8.54 -1.30 3.69
N GLU A 13 9.15 -0.74 2.66
CA GLU A 13 10.57 -0.41 2.63
C GLU A 13 10.73 1.10 2.74
N LEU A 14 11.60 1.55 3.64
CA LEU A 14 11.87 2.97 3.89
C LEU A 14 13.34 3.21 3.60
N GLN A 15 13.61 4.04 2.59
CA GLN A 15 14.97 4.38 2.18
C GLN A 15 15.18 5.89 2.32
N PRO A 16 16.29 6.35 2.93
CA PRO A 16 16.59 7.77 3.00
C PRO A 16 16.89 8.32 1.60
N LEU A 17 16.48 9.56 1.35
CA LEU A 17 16.82 10.32 0.15
C LEU A 17 17.82 11.43 0.49
N ASP A 18 18.59 11.87 -0.50
CA ASP A 18 19.66 12.88 -0.33
C ASP A 18 19.14 14.25 0.12
N ASP A 19 17.86 14.55 -0.14
CA ASP A 19 17.18 15.78 0.27
C ASP A 19 16.60 15.74 1.69
N GLY A 20 16.87 14.66 2.44
CA GLY A 20 16.29 14.42 3.76
C GLY A 20 14.90 13.79 3.73
N GLY A 21 14.36 13.51 2.54
CA GLY A 21 13.12 12.76 2.37
C GLY A 21 13.28 11.26 2.65
N THR A 22 12.16 10.54 2.58
CA THR A 22 12.13 9.07 2.67
C THR A 22 11.33 8.51 1.50
N LEU A 23 11.95 7.62 0.72
CA LEU A 23 11.27 6.82 -0.28
C LEU A 23 10.54 5.67 0.42
N LEU A 24 9.22 5.64 0.30
CA LEU A 24 8.37 4.54 0.76
C LEU A 24 8.07 3.60 -0.42
N GLY A 25 8.61 2.38 -0.36
CA GLY A 25 8.23 1.27 -1.24
C GLY A 25 7.18 0.40 -0.57
N VAL A 26 6.10 0.05 -1.28
CA VAL A 26 5.08 -0.90 -0.80
C VAL A 26 4.96 -2.04 -1.81
N SER A 27 5.09 -3.28 -1.33
CA SER A 27 4.88 -4.48 -2.14
C SER A 27 3.95 -5.47 -1.44
N GLU A 28 3.24 -6.25 -2.25
CA GLU A 28 2.31 -7.27 -1.77
C GLU A 28 2.68 -8.64 -2.35
N ALA A 29 2.69 -9.67 -1.51
CA ALA A 29 3.01 -11.04 -1.90
C ALA A 29 2.01 -12.05 -1.33
N GLY A 30 1.77 -13.11 -2.08
CA GLY A 30 0.88 -14.21 -1.69
C GLY A 30 -0.46 -14.24 -2.39
N TRP A 31 -0.77 -13.25 -3.25
CA TRP A 31 -2.02 -13.21 -4.03
C TRP A 31 -2.23 -14.47 -4.86
N LYS A 32 -3.45 -15.00 -4.86
CA LYS A 32 -3.87 -16.00 -5.85
C LYS A 32 -3.80 -15.40 -7.24
N THR A 33 -3.33 -16.20 -8.20
CA THR A 33 -3.18 -15.81 -9.60
C THR A 33 -4.43 -16.11 -10.44
N ASP A 34 -5.55 -16.43 -9.79
CA ASP A 34 -6.85 -16.59 -10.44
C ASP A 34 -7.48 -15.20 -10.69
N GLU A 35 -8.48 -15.15 -11.58
CA GLU A 35 -9.14 -13.88 -11.95
C GLU A 35 -9.67 -13.10 -10.73
N PRO A 36 -10.30 -13.74 -9.71
CA PRO A 36 -10.69 -13.03 -8.49
C PRO A 36 -9.50 -12.50 -7.69
N GLY A 37 -8.42 -13.27 -7.53
CA GLY A 37 -7.22 -12.86 -6.80
C GLY A 37 -6.52 -11.67 -7.44
N LEU A 38 -6.40 -11.66 -8.77
CA LEU A 38 -5.82 -10.54 -9.52
C LEU A 38 -6.66 -9.26 -9.41
N LYS A 39 -8.00 -9.37 -9.50
CA LYS A 39 -8.90 -8.21 -9.32
C LYS A 39 -8.76 -7.57 -7.94
N VAL A 40 -8.65 -8.38 -6.89
CA VAL A 40 -8.48 -7.86 -5.52
C VAL A 40 -7.09 -7.24 -5.33
N SER A 41 -6.04 -7.88 -5.85
CA SER A 41 -4.66 -7.34 -5.80
C SER A 41 -4.57 -5.95 -6.45
N HIS A 42 -5.13 -5.76 -7.65
CA HIS A 42 -5.12 -4.46 -8.30
C HIS A 42 -5.89 -3.38 -7.53
N LYS A 43 -7.00 -3.75 -6.88
CA LYS A 43 -7.76 -2.81 -6.05
C LYS A 43 -6.97 -2.38 -4.81
N ASN A 44 -6.24 -3.31 -4.18
CA ASN A 44 -5.40 -3.01 -3.02
C ASN A 44 -4.21 -2.13 -3.38
N CYS A 45 -3.56 -2.37 -4.53
CA CYS A 45 -2.49 -1.52 -5.04
C CYS A 45 -2.91 -0.03 -5.11
N SER A 46 -4.10 0.26 -5.67
CA SER A 46 -4.64 1.62 -5.70
C SER A 46 -4.90 2.21 -4.30
N GLY A 47 -5.29 1.37 -3.33
CA GLY A 47 -5.48 1.77 -1.94
C GLY A 47 -4.19 2.21 -1.26
N TRP A 48 -3.07 1.55 -1.56
CA TRP A 48 -1.75 1.93 -1.04
C TRP A 48 -1.28 3.29 -1.54
N THR A 49 -1.56 3.61 -2.81
CA THR A 49 -1.30 4.96 -3.35
C THR A 49 -2.09 6.01 -2.58
N ASN A 50 -3.38 5.76 -2.31
CA ASN A 50 -4.20 6.68 -1.52
C ASN A 50 -3.67 6.85 -0.09
N MET A 51 -3.31 5.74 0.56
CA MET A 51 -2.70 5.76 1.89
C MET A 51 -1.43 6.62 1.92
N ALA A 52 -0.52 6.43 0.95
CA ALA A 52 0.72 7.19 0.84
C ALA A 52 0.47 8.69 0.63
N MET A 53 -0.54 9.07 -0.16
CA MET A 53 -0.94 10.47 -0.34
C MET A 53 -1.44 11.09 0.95
N CYS A 54 -2.33 10.41 1.70
CA CYS A 54 -2.81 10.89 2.99
C CYS A 54 -1.67 11.01 4.01
N LEU A 55 -0.76 10.04 4.06
CA LEU A 55 0.40 10.05 4.95
C LEU A 55 1.32 11.23 4.66
N LYS A 56 1.66 11.45 3.38
CA LYS A 56 2.49 12.57 2.93
C LYS A 56 1.84 13.91 3.26
N SER A 57 0.55 14.06 2.96
CA SER A 57 -0.20 15.28 3.25
C SER A 57 -0.24 15.63 4.74
N TRP A 58 -0.37 14.61 5.59
CA TRP A 58 -0.33 14.81 7.04
C TRP A 58 1.05 15.21 7.54
N ILE A 59 2.10 14.47 7.18
CA ILE A 59 3.45 14.66 7.73
C ILE A 59 4.12 15.93 7.18
N GLU A 60 3.94 16.23 5.88
CA GLU A 60 4.64 17.33 5.22
C GLU A 60 3.82 18.63 5.19
N HIS A 61 2.50 18.55 5.29
CA HIS A 61 1.62 19.71 5.11
C HIS A 61 0.59 19.90 6.24
N GLY A 62 0.55 19.00 7.24
CA GLY A 62 -0.41 19.10 8.35
C GLY A 62 -1.88 19.02 7.92
N THR A 63 -2.18 18.47 6.75
CA THR A 63 -3.54 18.37 6.19
C THR A 63 -4.07 16.94 6.34
N ASP A 64 -5.33 16.79 6.75
CA ASP A 64 -6.00 15.49 6.84
C ASP A 64 -6.84 15.22 5.58
N LEU A 65 -6.51 14.13 4.87
CA LEU A 65 -7.19 13.67 3.64
C LEU A 65 -7.98 12.37 3.83
N ARG A 66 -8.09 11.88 5.08
CA ARG A 66 -8.85 10.66 5.44
C ARG A 66 -10.32 10.99 5.69
#